data_AF-A0A4Q3TVI3-F1
#
_entry.id   AF-A0A4Q3TVI3-F1
#
_cell.length_a   1.000
_cell.length_b   1.000
_cell.length_c   1.000
_cell.angle_alpha   90.00
_cell.angle_beta   90.00
_cell.angle_gamma   90.00
#
_symmetry.space_group_name_H-M   'P 1'
#
loop_
_entity.id
_entity.type
_entity.pdbx_description
1 polymer ?
#
loop_
_entity_poly.entity_id
_entity_poly.type
_entity_poly.pdbx_seq_one_letter_code
_entity_poly.pdbx_strand_id
1 'polypeptide(L)' 'MIDPWGRVVGDQRLDPGESGVLDAFLPQPTGVTLYGRIGDLLFWLAIIAGLLTAAPWSRLRRVRTDTRR' A
#
# COMPACT_ATOMS: atom_id res chain seq x y z
N MET A 1 -6.69 11.75 17.98
CA MET A 1 -5.30 11.59 17.52
C MET A 1 -5.05 10.12 17.22
N ILE A 2 -4.24 9.79 16.20
CA ILE A 2 -3.93 8.41 15.81
C ILE A 2 -2.45 8.13 16.06
N ASP A 3 -2.14 7.00 16.68
CA ASP A 3 -0.75 6.57 16.91
C ASP A 3 -0.12 5.87 15.69
N PRO A 4 1.21 5.62 15.69
CA PRO A 4 1.88 4.95 14.57
C PRO A 4 1.38 3.53 14.25
N TRP A 5 0.57 2.93 15.14
CA TRP A 5 -0.06 1.62 14.95
C TRP A 5 -1.52 1.71 14.49
N GLY A 6 -2.01 2.93 14.20
CA GLY A 6 -3.36 3.16 13.69
C GLY A 6 -4.45 3.19 14.77
N ARG A 7 -4.08 3.27 16.05
CA ARG A 7 -5.05 3.31 17.15
C ARG A 7 -5.41 4.75 17.50
N VAL A 8 -6.64 4.97 17.94
CA VAL A 8 -7.06 6.27 18.50
C VAL A 8 -6.48 6.38 19.92
N VAL A 9 -5.78 7.49 20.20
CA VAL A 9 -5.13 7.72 21.49
C VAL A 9 -6.14 8.29 22.49
N GLY A 10 -6.62 7.44 23.40
CA GLY A 10 -7.58 7.81 24.45
C GLY A 10 -8.83 8.50 23.92
N ASP A 11 -9.40 9.41 24.71
CA ASP A 11 -10.55 10.26 24.35
C ASP A 11 -10.14 11.54 23.60
N GLN A 12 -8.96 11.57 22.99
CA GLN A 12 -8.48 12.74 22.24
C GLN A 12 -9.10 12.76 20.84
N ARG A 13 -10.42 12.81 20.79
CA ARG A 13 -11.24 12.88 19.59
C ARG A 13 -12.41 13.83 19.89
N LEU A 14 -12.69 14.72 18.94
CA LEU A 14 -13.93 15.50 18.97
C LEU A 14 -15.05 14.64 18.41
N ASP A 15 -16.21 14.72 19.06
CA ASP A 15 -17.39 14.04 18.54
C ASP A 15 -17.90 14.70 17.26
N PRO A 16 -18.51 13.92 16.36
CA PRO A 16 -19.04 14.47 15.11
C PRO A 16 -20.06 15.57 15.40
N GLY A 17 -19.82 16.77 14.85
CA GLY A 17 -20.67 17.94 15.06
C GLY A 17 -20.18 18.90 16.15
N GLU A 18 -19.12 18.55 16.88
CA GLU A 18 -18.46 19.46 17.81
C GLU A 18 -17.30 20.22 17.15
N SER A 19 -17.14 21.49 17.54
CA SER A 19 -16.00 22.32 17.18
C SER A 19 -15.23 22.66 18.45
N GLY A 20 -13.94 22.34 18.47
CA GLY A 20 -13.10 22.52 19.64
C GLY A 20 -11.62 22.37 19.30
N VAL A 21 -10.77 22.51 20.31
CA VAL A 21 -9.32 22.31 20.19
C VAL A 21 -8.91 21.18 21.12
N LEU A 22 -8.18 20.21 20.58
CA LEU A 22 -7.58 19.13 21.35
C LEU A 22 -6.11 19.47 21.58
N ASP A 23 -5.76 19.87 22.80
CA ASP A 23 -4.38 20.12 23.18
C ASP A 23 -3.77 18.81 23.70
N ALA A 24 -2.87 18.24 22.90
CA ALA A 24 -2.44 16.85 23.02
C ALA A 24 -0.96 16.69 22.69
N PHE A 25 -0.26 15.89 23.49
CA PHE A 25 1.11 15.48 23.16
C PHE A 25 1.09 14.47 22.02
N LEU A 26 1.82 14.77 20.95
CA LEU A 26 1.95 13.86 19.80
C LEU A 26 2.62 12.54 20.23
N PRO A 27 2.16 11.38 19.71
CA PRO A 27 2.81 10.10 19.96
C PRO A 27 4.20 10.13 19.33
N GLN A 28 5.18 9.51 19.99
CA GLN A 28 6.51 9.42 19.42
C GLN A 28 6.48 8.62 18.10
N PRO A 29 7.19 9.08 17.06
CA PRO A 29 7.28 8.35 15.81
C PRO A 29 8.01 7.02 16.02
N THR A 30 7.53 5.97 15.37
CA THR A 30 8.25 4.69 15.31
C THR A 30 9.38 4.75 14.28
N GLY A 31 10.28 3.76 14.30
CA GLY A 31 11.26 3.58 13.23
C GLY A 31 10.61 3.35 11.87
N VAL A 32 11.40 3.54 10.80
CA VAL A 32 10.95 3.33 9.41
C VAL A 32 10.53 1.87 9.23
N THR A 33 9.27 1.66 8.82
CA THR A 33 8.73 0.33 8.56
C THR A 33 9.30 -0.26 7.27
N LEU A 34 9.16 -1.57 7.08
CA LEU A 34 9.51 -2.21 5.80
C LEU A 34 8.76 -1.53 4.64
N TYR A 35 7.45 -1.35 4.77
CA TYR A 35 6.65 -0.61 3.80
C TYR A 35 7.14 0.83 3.60
N GLY A 36 7.49 1.54 4.67
CA GLY A 36 8.08 2.88 4.58
C GLY A 36 9.40 2.94 3.82
N ARG A 37 10.13 1.81 3.70
CA ARG A 37 11.39 1.72 2.97
C ARG A 37 11.25 1.33 1.51
N ILE A 38 10.35 0.39 1.20
CA ILE A 38 10.24 -0.22 -0.13
C ILE A 38 8.89 0.02 -0.83
N GLY A 39 7.92 0.62 -0.14
CA GLY A 39 6.58 0.90 -0.66
C GLY A 39 5.88 -0.36 -1.19
N ASP A 40 5.20 -0.19 -2.32
CA ASP A 40 4.42 -1.24 -2.99
C ASP A 40 5.25 -2.21 -3.85
N LEU A 41 6.58 -2.15 -3.79
CA LEU A 41 7.44 -2.96 -4.67
C LEU A 41 7.13 -4.46 -4.58
N LEU A 42 7.04 -5.00 -3.36
CA LEU A 42 6.75 -6.42 -3.16
C LEU A 42 5.33 -6.79 -3.63
N PHE A 43 4.37 -5.88 -3.48
CA PHE A 43 3.01 -6.07 -3.96
C PHE A 43 2.98 -6.17 -5.50
N TRP A 44 3.66 -5.26 -6.20
CA TRP A 44 3.74 -5.30 -7.66
C TRP A 44 4.49 -6.52 -8.18
N LEU A 45 5.57 -6.93 -7.51
CA LEU A 45 6.28 -8.17 -7.88
C LEU A 45 5.38 -9.41 -7.73
N ALA A 46 4.56 -9.47 -6.67
CA ALA A 46 3.60 -10.55 -6.48
C ALA A 46 2.51 -10.55 -7.57
N ILE A 47 2.00 -9.37 -7.96
CA ILE A 47 1.05 -9.24 -9.07
C ILE A 47 1.67 -9.74 -10.37
N ILE A 48 2.88 -9.28 -10.71
CA ILE A 48 3.56 -9.69 -11.94
C ILE A 48 3.79 -11.20 -11.93
N ALA A 49 4.29 -11.76 -10.83
CA ALA A 49 4.47 -13.20 -10.69
C ALA A 49 3.15 -13.97 -10.92
N GLY A 50 2.05 -13.53 -10.31
CA GLY A 50 0.73 -14.11 -10.52
C GLY A 50 0.27 -14.04 -11.98
N LEU A 51 0.35 -12.86 -12.59
CA LEU A 51 -0.04 -12.65 -14.00
C LEU A 51 0.80 -13.48 -14.96
N LEU A 52 2.09 -13.65 -14.70
CA LEU A 52 2.99 -14.49 -15.50
C LEU A 52 2.57 -15.97 -15.44
N THR A 53 2.05 -16.46 -14.32
CA THR A 53 1.52 -17.84 -14.26
C THR A 53 0.23 -18.02 -15.05
N ALA A 54 -0.62 -16.99 -15.12
CA ALA A 54 -1.89 -17.02 -15.83
C ALA A 54 -1.80 -16.61 -17.32
N ALA A 55 -0.63 -16.16 -17.79
CA ALA A 55 -0.47 -15.65 -19.14
C ALA A 55 -0.62 -16.78 -20.18
N PRO A 56 -1.38 -16.58 -21.29
CA PRO A 56 -1.47 -17.53 -22.38
C PRO A 56 -0.21 -17.45 -23.26
N TRP A 57 0.90 -18.00 -22.74
CA TRP A 57 2.23 -18.00 -23.37
C TRP A 57 2.23 -18.53 -24.81
N SER A 58 1.32 -19.45 -25.14
CA SER A 58 1.16 -20.03 -26.48
C SER A 58 0.62 -19.04 -27.52
N ARG A 59 -0.19 -18.06 -27.11
CA ARG A 59 -0.73 -17.01 -28.01
C ARG A 59 0.30 -15.91 -28.27
N LEU A 60 1.11 -15.57 -27.27
CA LEU A 60 2.20 -14.59 -27.40
C LEU A 60 3.27 -15.03 -28.42
N ARG A 61 3.57 -16.34 -28.49
CA ARG A 61 4.57 -16.88 -29.43
C ARG A 61 4.14 -16.80 -30.90
N ARG A 62 2.83 -16.77 -31.19
CA ARG A 62 2.30 -16.79 -32.56
C ARG A 62 2.33 -15.41 -33.23
N VAL A 63 2.25 -14.33 -32.44
CA VAL A 63 2.35 -12.94 -32.95
C VAL A 63 3.76 -12.62 -33.47
N ARG A 64 4.80 -13.20 -32.86
CA ARG A 64 6.20 -12.92 -33.25
C ARG A 64 6.62 -13.56 -34.57
N THR A 65 5.91 -14.59 -35.04
CA THR A 65 6.22 -15.30 -36.28
C THR A 65 5.59 -14.68 -37.53
N ASP A 66 4.62 -13.76 -37.38
CA ASP A 66 3.86 -13.21 -38.52
C ASP A 66 4.40 -11.85 -39.02
N THR A 67 5.37 -11.25 -38.32
CA THR A 67 5.98 -9.94 -38.69
C THR A 67 7.27 -10.10 -39.51
N ARG A 68 7.50 -11.27 -40.13
CA ARG A 68 8.69 -11.58 -40.95
C ARG A 68 8.34 -12.25 -42.30
N ARG A 69 7.20 -11.92 -42.90
CA ARG A 69 6.93 -12.22 -44.31
C ARG A 69 6.60 -10.97 -45.07
#